data_AF-A0A841PYX5-F1
#
_entry.id   AF-A0A841PYX5-F1
#
_cell.length_a   1.000
_cell.length_b   1.000
_cell.length_c   1.000
_cell.angle_alpha   90.00
_cell.angle_beta   90.00
_cell.angle_gamma   90.00
#
_symmetry.space_group_name_H-M   'P 1'
#
loop_
_entity.id
_entity.type
_entity.pdbx_description
1 polymer ?
#
loop_
_entity_poly.entity_id
_entity_poly.type
_entity_poly.pdbx_seq_one_letter_code
_entity_poly.pdbx_strand_id
1 'polypeptide(L)'
;MSRAIKKHISLFFVTVALMAFFLFLRGEWDPMHAWNRAFADISVLYIVAILLLGSSSKFSNSTKLLLHWRKQLGIWVAITAFAHVYIIFDGWIMWDFMRLFFVFNP
;
A
#
# COMPACT_ATOMS: atom_id res chain seq x y z
N MET A 1 -15.99 -20.95 -1.33
CA MET A 1 -15.02 -19.86 -1.61
C MET A 1 -13.60 -20.33 -1.31
N SER A 2 -12.65 -20.17 -2.24
CA SER A 2 -11.29 -20.68 -2.07
C SER A 2 -10.53 -19.98 -0.94
N ARG A 3 -9.54 -20.66 -0.33
CA ARG A 3 -8.69 -20.08 0.73
C ARG A 3 -7.97 -18.82 0.24
N ALA A 4 -7.61 -18.75 -1.04
CA ALA A 4 -7.00 -17.57 -1.64
C ALA A 4 -7.96 -16.38 -1.65
N ILE A 5 -9.21 -16.57 -2.09
CA ILE A 5 -10.21 -15.50 -2.12
C ILE A 5 -10.47 -14.94 -0.72
N LYS A 6 -10.61 -15.82 0.29
CA LYS A 6 -10.77 -15.39 1.69
C LYS A 6 -9.64 -14.45 2.15
N LYS A 7 -8.39 -14.74 1.79
CA LYS A 7 -7.24 -13.87 2.12
C LYS A 7 -7.30 -12.52 1.43
N HIS A 8 -7.70 -12.48 0.15
CA HIS A 8 -7.88 -11.21 -0.56
C HIS A 8 -8.98 -10.36 0.07
N ILE A 9 -10.09 -10.98 0.46
CA ILE A 9 -11.17 -10.29 1.17
C ILE A 9 -10.68 -9.76 2.52
N SER A 10 -9.95 -10.56 3.31
CA SER A 10 -9.35 -10.08 4.56
C SER A 10 -8.43 -8.88 4.33
N LEU A 11 -7.55 -8.94 3.33
CA LEU A 11 -6.65 -7.83 3.02
C LEU A 11 -7.36 -6.60 2.46
N PHE A 12 -8.47 -6.77 1.73
CA PHE A 12 -9.32 -5.65 1.33
C PHE A 12 -9.83 -4.90 2.56
N PHE A 13 -10.41 -5.59 3.53
CA PHE A 13 -10.90 -4.95 4.75
C PHE A 13 -9.78 -4.31 5.58
N VAL A 14 -8.62 -4.97 5.69
CA VAL A 14 -7.44 -4.39 6.34
C VAL A 14 -6.96 -3.13 5.59
N THR A 15 -6.94 -3.15 4.26
CA THR A 15 -6.55 -2.00 3.43
C THR A 15 -7.52 -0.84 3.64
N VAL A 16 -8.82 -1.09 3.62
CA VAL A 16 -9.86 -0.06 3.86
C VAL A 16 -9.73 0.52 5.27
N ALA A 17 -9.50 -0.30 6.28
CA ALA A 17 -9.30 0.17 7.65
C ALA A 17 -8.04 1.04 7.80
N LEU A 18 -6.92 0.60 7.22
CA LEU A 18 -5.68 1.40 7.20
C LEU A 18 -5.86 2.70 6.42
N MET A 19 -6.60 2.66 5.30
CA MET A 19 -6.90 3.84 4.51
C MET A 19 -7.68 4.87 5.32
N ALA A 20 -8.77 4.43 5.97
CA ALA A 20 -9.57 5.28 6.85
C ALA A 20 -8.72 5.87 7.99
N PHE A 21 -7.84 5.07 8.60
CA PHE A 21 -6.91 5.52 9.62
C PHE A 21 -5.96 6.62 9.11
N PHE A 22 -5.30 6.41 7.98
CA PHE A 22 -4.36 7.39 7.42
C PHE A 22 -5.03 8.67 6.93
N LEU A 23 -6.24 8.58 6.38
CA LEU A 23 -7.03 9.76 5.98
C LEU A 23 -7.52 10.54 7.19
N PHE A 24 -7.96 9.87 8.26
CA PHE A 24 -8.35 10.51 9.51
C PHE A 24 -7.20 11.33 10.11
N LEU A 25 -5.97 10.79 10.07
CA LEU A 25 -4.77 11.50 10.51
C LEU A 25 -4.42 12.73 9.64
N ARG A 26 -5.06 12.89 8.47
CA ARG A 26 -4.77 13.91 7.45
C ARG A 26 -6.01 14.69 7.03
N GLY A 27 -6.96 14.89 7.94
CA GLY A 27 -8.21 15.59 7.63
C GLY A 27 -8.04 17.01 7.08
N GLU A 28 -6.94 17.68 7.44
CA GLU A 28 -6.62 19.05 7.00
C GLU A 28 -5.81 19.13 5.70
N TRP A 29 -5.37 17.99 5.16
CA TRP A 29 -4.57 17.97 3.92
C TRP A 29 -5.47 18.14 2.71
N ASP A 30 -4.91 18.65 1.62
CA ASP A 30 -5.57 18.58 0.31
C ASP A 30 -5.99 17.11 0.04
N PRO A 31 -7.25 16.84 -0.35
CA PRO A 31 -7.76 15.49 -0.50
C PRO A 31 -6.89 14.65 -1.44
N MET A 32 -6.49 15.19 -2.59
CA MET A 32 -5.68 14.46 -3.57
C MET A 32 -4.34 14.05 -2.95
N HIS A 33 -3.68 14.96 -2.22
CA HIS A 33 -2.43 14.66 -1.53
C HIS A 33 -2.62 13.63 -0.40
N ALA A 34 -3.69 13.75 0.40
CA ALA A 34 -3.99 12.84 1.50
C ALA A 34 -4.21 11.40 1.03
N TRP A 35 -5.06 11.23 0.01
CA TRP A 35 -5.33 9.93 -0.62
C TRP A 35 -4.07 9.34 -1.23
N ASN A 36 -3.31 10.14 -1.98
CA ASN A 36 -2.06 9.72 -2.59
C ASN A 36 -1.07 9.17 -1.55
N ARG A 37 -0.90 9.89 -0.43
CA ARG A 37 0.01 9.50 0.64
C ARG A 37 -0.46 8.24 1.36
N ALA A 38 -1.76 8.10 1.61
CA ALA A 38 -2.31 6.91 2.28
C ALA A 38 -2.09 5.63 1.46
N PHE A 39 -2.27 5.67 0.13
CA PHE A 39 -1.90 4.54 -0.73
C PHE A 39 -0.42 4.20 -0.68
N ALA A 40 0.46 5.22 -0.67
CA ALA A 40 1.90 5.03 -0.53
C ALA A 40 2.25 4.33 0.79
N ASP A 41 1.73 4.83 1.92
CA ASP A 41 2.05 4.30 3.25
C ASP A 41 1.62 2.85 3.40
N ILE A 42 0.43 2.49 2.91
CA ILE A 42 -0.06 1.11 2.95
C ILE A 42 0.82 0.19 2.11
N SER A 43 1.23 0.64 0.91
CA SER A 43 2.12 -0.14 0.05
C SER A 43 3.47 -0.41 0.72
N VAL A 44 4.05 0.61 1.38
CA VAL A 44 5.30 0.51 2.13
C VAL A 44 5.13 -0.38 3.36
N LEU A 45 4.04 -0.23 4.10
CA LEU A 45 3.73 -1.06 5.27
C LEU A 45 3.64 -2.54 4.88
N TYR A 46 2.95 -2.85 3.78
CA TYR A 46 2.84 -4.23 3.30
C TYR A 46 4.17 -4.81 2.82
N ILE A 47 5.02 -4.05 2.10
CA ILE A 47 6.32 -4.57 1.69
C ILE A 47 7.25 -4.75 2.90
N VAL A 48 7.25 -3.83 3.87
CA VAL A 48 7.99 -3.99 5.13
C VAL A 48 7.51 -5.22 5.88
N ALA A 49 6.20 -5.46 5.98
CA ALA A 49 5.65 -6.66 6.59
C ALA A 49 6.14 -7.93 5.88
N ILE A 50 6.19 -7.95 4.54
CA ILE A 50 6.75 -9.08 3.78
C ILE A 50 8.22 -9.29 4.10
N LEU A 51 9.04 -8.24 4.19
CA LEU A 51 10.46 -8.35 4.51
C LEU A 51 10.66 -8.89 5.95
N LEU A 52 9.94 -8.34 6.92
CA LEU A 52 9.99 -8.75 8.33
C LEU A 52 9.53 -10.19 8.54
N LEU A 53 8.46 -10.63 7.85
CA LEU A 53 8.03 -12.03 7.88
C LEU A 53 9.13 -12.97 7.37
N GLY A 54 10.07 -12.47 6.57
CA GLY A 54 11.07 -13.29 5.86
C GLY A 54 12.26 -13.55 6.74
N SER A 55 12.83 -12.47 7.25
CA SER A 55 13.86 -12.53 8.27
C SER A 55 13.36 -13.29 9.50
N SER A 56 12.17 -12.97 10.02
CA SER A 56 11.64 -13.56 11.26
C SER A 56 11.29 -15.05 11.15
N SER A 57 11.07 -15.58 9.95
CA SER A 57 10.78 -17.01 9.74
C SER A 57 11.96 -17.93 10.03
N LYS A 58 13.17 -17.38 10.10
CA LYS A 58 14.38 -18.10 10.47
C LYS A 58 14.46 -18.35 11.98
N PHE A 59 13.78 -17.54 12.79
CA PHE A 59 13.89 -17.56 14.25
C PHE A 59 12.68 -18.20 14.96
N SER A 60 11.54 -18.38 14.27
CA SER A 60 10.33 -18.92 14.90
C SER A 60 9.49 -19.77 13.93
N ASN A 61 8.93 -20.86 14.43
CA ASN A 61 7.96 -21.66 13.67
C ASN A 61 6.60 -20.96 13.53
N SER A 62 6.25 -20.07 14.46
CA SER A 62 5.00 -19.30 14.41
C SER A 62 4.99 -18.31 13.24
N THR A 63 6.14 -17.69 12.95
CA THR A 63 6.28 -16.78 11.81
C THR A 63 6.32 -17.53 10.47
N LYS A 64 6.77 -18.79 10.45
CA LYS A 64 6.63 -19.68 9.27
C LYS A 64 5.17 -19.89 8.90
N LEU A 65 4.28 -20.01 9.89
CA LEU A 65 2.84 -20.10 9.62
C LEU A 65 2.33 -18.85 8.91
N LEU A 66 2.89 -17.67 9.14
CA LEU A 66 2.46 -16.43 8.47
C LEU A 66 2.99 -16.30 7.03
N LEU A 67 3.98 -17.09 6.63
CA LEU A 67 4.56 -17.03 5.27
C LEU A 67 3.54 -17.28 4.16
N HIS A 68 2.46 -18.03 4.45
CA HIS A 68 1.42 -18.28 3.46
C HIS A 68 0.62 -17.02 3.04
N TRP A 69 0.79 -15.88 3.72
CA TRP A 69 0.19 -14.59 3.36
C TRP A 69 1.07 -13.76 2.41
N ARG A 70 2.36 -14.10 2.25
CA ARG A 70 3.32 -13.34 1.44
C ARG A 70 2.82 -13.01 0.05
N LYS A 71 2.29 -14.01 -0.66
CA LYS A 71 1.82 -13.84 -2.04
C LYS A 71 0.70 -12.80 -2.10
N GLN A 72 -0.29 -12.92 -1.21
CA GLN A 72 -1.41 -11.99 -1.18
C GLN A 72 -0.95 -10.59 -0.77
N LEU A 73 -0.13 -10.46 0.28
CA LEU A 73 0.47 -9.17 0.65
C LEU A 73 1.20 -8.53 -0.54
N GLY A 74 2.02 -9.29 -1.28
CA GLY A 74 2.73 -8.77 -2.44
C GLY A 74 1.82 -8.27 -3.57
N ILE A 75 0.68 -8.95 -3.80
CA ILE A 75 -0.34 -8.46 -4.74
C ILE A 75 -0.92 -7.14 -4.24
N TRP A 76 -1.22 -7.01 -2.95
CA TRP A 76 -1.76 -5.78 -2.37
C TRP A 76 -0.74 -4.63 -2.31
N VAL A 77 0.56 -4.93 -2.14
CA VAL A 77 1.65 -3.95 -2.35
C VAL A 77 1.55 -3.38 -3.76
N ALA A 78 1.49 -4.24 -4.78
CA ALA A 78 1.44 -3.78 -6.17
C ALA A 78 0.18 -2.94 -6.42
N ILE A 79 -1.01 -3.41 -6.00
CA ILE A 79 -2.28 -2.68 -6.18
C ILE A 79 -2.20 -1.27 -5.56
N THR A 80 -1.75 -1.17 -4.31
CA THR A 80 -1.69 0.12 -3.59
C THR A 80 -0.60 1.04 -4.15
N ALA A 81 0.56 0.50 -4.55
CA ALA A 81 1.61 1.27 -5.21
C ALA A 81 1.18 1.79 -6.60
N PHE A 82 0.48 0.97 -7.39
CA PHE A 82 -0.06 1.41 -8.68
C PHE A 82 -1.11 2.51 -8.49
N ALA A 83 -2.00 2.38 -7.50
CA ALA A 83 -2.96 3.45 -7.18
C ALA A 83 -2.26 4.75 -6.78
N HIS A 84 -1.22 4.69 -5.95
CA HIS A 84 -0.39 5.84 -5.60
C HIS A 84 0.22 6.51 -6.85
N VAL A 85 0.87 5.75 -7.72
CA VAL A 85 1.46 6.28 -8.96
C VAL A 85 0.39 6.88 -9.88
N TYR A 86 -0.75 6.21 -10.01
CA TYR A 86 -1.87 6.68 -10.82
C TYR A 86 -2.39 8.04 -10.33
N ILE A 87 -2.57 8.22 -9.02
CA ILE A 87 -3.04 9.50 -8.45
C ILE A 87 -2.02 10.62 -8.71
N ILE A 88 -0.72 10.34 -8.63
CA ILE A 88 0.31 11.30 -9.03
C ILE A 88 0.19 11.67 -10.51
N PHE A 89 -0.03 10.68 -11.36
CA PHE A 89 -0.09 10.87 -12.81
C PHE A 89 -1.29 11.73 -13.22
N ASP A 90 -2.44 11.47 -12.60
CA ASP A 90 -3.68 12.18 -12.89
C ASP A 90 -3.72 13.57 -12.23
N GLY A 91 -3.37 13.66 -10.95
CA GLY A 91 -3.52 14.89 -10.17
C GLY A 91 -2.38 15.89 -10.31
N TRP A 92 -1.13 15.43 -10.25
CA TRP A 92 0.05 16.31 -10.26
C TRP A 92 0.64 16.48 -11.66
N ILE A 93 0.85 15.36 -12.35
CA ILE A 93 1.50 15.34 -13.66
C ILE A 93 0.48 15.62 -14.77
N MET A 94 -0.81 15.37 -14.55
CA MET A 94 -1.87 15.49 -15.56
C MET A 94 -1.48 14.80 -16.89
N TRP A 95 -0.80 13.65 -16.80
CA TRP A 95 -0.28 12.88 -17.93
C TRP A 95 0.77 13.58 -18.82
N ASP A 96 1.26 14.75 -18.41
CA ASP A 96 2.41 15.44 -19.02
C ASP A 96 3.70 15.12 -18.26
N PHE A 97 4.41 14.06 -18.70
CA PHE A 97 5.60 13.55 -18.03
C PHE A 97 6.75 14.56 -17.86
N MET A 98 6.77 15.65 -18.64
CA MET A 98 7.76 16.72 -18.43
C MET A 98 7.59 17.38 -17.06
N ARG A 99 6.37 17.40 -16.52
CA ARG A 99 6.06 17.99 -15.20
C ARG A 99 6.73 17.28 -14.03
N LEU A 100 7.14 16.01 -14.17
CA LEU A 100 7.90 15.29 -13.14
C LEU A 100 9.16 16.04 -12.69
N PHE A 101 9.79 16.79 -13.60
CA PHE A 101 11.02 17.53 -13.31
C PHE A 101 10.79 18.90 -12.66
N PHE A 102 9.54 19.37 -12.58
CA PHE A 102 9.23 20.73 -12.11
C PHE A 102 8.26 20.75 -10.93
N VAL A 103 7.29 19.83 -10.87
CA VAL A 103 6.23 19.80 -9.83
C VAL A 103 6.78 19.55 -8.42
N PHE A 104 7.94 18.89 -8.31
CA PHE A 104 8.57 18.58 -7.02
C PHE A 104 9.72 19.52 -6.65
N ASN A 105 9.96 20.57 -7.44
CA ASN A 105 10.93 21.59 -7.11
C ASN A 105 10.21 22.74 -6.37
N PRO A 106 10.75 23.20 -5.23
CA PRO A 106 10.21 24.35 -4.51
C PRO A 106 10.29 25.65 -5.32
#